data_AF-R7NCA9-F1
#
_entry.id   AF-R7NCA9-F1
#
_cell.length_a   1.000
_cell.length_b   1.000
_cell.length_c   1.000
_cell.angle_alpha   90.00
_cell.angle_beta   90.00
_cell.angle_gamma   90.00
#
_symmetry.space_group_name_H-M   'P 1'
#
loop_
_entity.id
_entity.type
_entity.pdbx_description
1 polymer ?
#
loop_
_entity_poly.entity_id
_entity_poly.type
_entity_poly.pdbx_seq_one_letter_code
_entity_poly.pdbx_strand_id
1 'polypeptide(L)'
;MLCYKNNINTVNEIMDKYNLSLKDKVFLWKIIFPIFNHEEFQRRMNELEFAHHDNISLGYHIISDAIVTYLLTPKKQLKEEQQIIAIIIAMFHDLYERPWQNSGIKKERLTNRHGFVHPIEAVINANTWYPKYFESDLKSKIIIDGVIHHMYPFPVRALDTTPAELNNEKKFYLLDNKIQNLIISSTLRSKIGHISLCQSKYLEGRIMSKADKIVSIIKDLKSFNGLKACITGKNPNLDSFSRKRSK
;
A
#
# COMPACT_ATOMS: atom_id res chain seq x y z
N MET A 1 12.59 21.76 -3.87
CA MET A 1 13.02 22.06 -2.49
C MET A 1 11.88 22.57 -1.58
N LEU A 2 10.95 23.41 -2.07
CA LEU A 2 9.78 23.88 -1.29
C LEU A 2 8.74 22.76 -1.00
N CYS A 3 8.38 21.97 -2.02
CA CYS A 3 7.42 20.85 -1.89
C CYS A 3 7.90 19.77 -0.89
N TYR A 4 9.19 19.47 -0.89
CA TYR A 4 9.79 18.51 0.05
C TYR A 4 9.70 18.95 1.52
N LYS A 5 9.97 20.24 1.81
CA LYS A 5 9.82 20.80 3.16
C LYS A 5 8.36 20.73 3.64
N ASN A 6 7.41 21.00 2.74
CA ASN A 6 5.99 20.88 3.06
C ASN A 6 5.61 19.43 3.39
N ASN A 7 6.09 18.44 2.63
CA ASN A 7 5.80 17.03 2.89
C ASN A 7 6.38 16.54 4.23
N ILE A 8 7.54 17.05 4.67
CA ILE A 8 8.08 16.76 6.01
C ILE A 8 7.15 17.31 7.10
N ASN A 9 6.67 18.54 6.94
CA ASN A 9 5.72 19.14 7.88
C ASN A 9 4.44 18.30 7.96
N THR A 10 3.92 17.84 6.82
CA THR A 10 2.78 16.92 6.78
C THR A 10 3.05 15.64 7.56
N VAL A 11 4.23 15.02 7.44
CA VAL A 11 4.55 13.83 8.23
C VAL A 11 4.53 14.14 9.73
N ASN A 12 5.14 15.25 10.13
CA ASN A 12 5.16 15.67 11.54
C ASN A 12 3.73 15.88 12.07
N GLU A 13 2.87 16.57 11.31
CA GLU A 13 1.46 16.78 11.64
C GLU A 13 0.69 15.47 11.80
N ILE A 14 0.95 14.46 10.94
CA ILE A 14 0.34 13.13 11.09
C ILE A 14 0.83 12.48 12.38
N MET A 15 2.14 12.49 12.65
CA MET A 15 2.70 11.92 13.89
C MET A 15 2.13 12.59 15.13
N ASP A 16 1.94 13.91 15.11
CA ASP A 16 1.29 14.68 16.18
C ASP A 16 -0.18 14.29 16.36
N LYS A 17 -0.93 14.13 15.27
CA LYS A 17 -2.33 13.67 15.32
C LYS A 17 -2.50 12.32 16.00
N TYR A 18 -1.51 11.43 15.88
CA TYR A 18 -1.48 10.13 16.55
C TYR A 18 -0.82 10.16 17.93
N ASN A 19 -0.45 11.34 18.45
CA ASN A 19 0.15 11.55 19.76
C ASN A 19 1.47 10.77 19.97
N LEU A 20 2.33 10.69 18.95
CA LEU A 20 3.64 10.03 19.10
C LEU A 20 4.56 10.88 19.98
N SER A 21 5.25 10.23 20.93
CA SER A 21 6.31 10.88 21.71
C SER A 21 7.49 11.25 20.80
N LEU A 22 8.34 12.20 21.22
CA LEU A 22 9.53 12.56 20.46
C LEU A 22 10.43 11.35 20.17
N LYS A 23 10.57 10.43 21.14
CA LYS A 23 11.33 9.19 20.98
C LYS A 23 10.74 8.31 19.87
N ASP A 24 9.41 8.16 19.87
CA ASP A 24 8.70 7.37 18.86
C ASP A 24 8.83 7.99 17.47
N LYS A 25 8.68 9.32 17.38
CA LYS A 25 8.87 10.06 16.12
C LYS A 25 10.26 9.83 15.54
N VAL A 26 11.30 9.95 16.36
CA VAL A 26 12.69 9.73 15.92
C VAL A 26 12.91 8.29 15.46
N PHE A 27 12.39 7.30 16.20
CA PHE A 27 12.51 5.90 15.82
C PHE A 27 11.79 5.60 14.49
N LEU A 28 10.53 6.00 14.38
CA LEU A 28 9.73 5.77 13.18
C LEU A 28 10.31 6.50 11.97
N TRP A 29 10.76 7.75 12.14
CA TRP A 29 11.37 8.55 11.07
C TRP A 29 12.60 7.87 10.49
N LYS A 30 13.48 7.26 11.32
CA LYS A 30 14.64 6.50 10.83
C LYS A 30 14.26 5.37 9.87
N ILE A 31 13.09 4.75 10.07
CA ILE A 31 12.61 3.63 9.25
C ILE A 31 11.96 4.14 7.97
N ILE A 32 11.08 5.14 8.08
CA ILE A 32 10.28 5.60 6.93
C ILE A 32 11.05 6.57 6.02
N PHE A 33 12.01 7.33 6.56
CA PHE A 33 12.70 8.38 5.82
C PHE A 33 13.38 7.90 4.52
N PRO A 34 14.10 6.76 4.50
CA PRO A 34 14.73 6.30 3.26
C PRO A 34 13.73 5.93 2.14
N ILE A 35 12.50 5.52 2.50
CA ILE A 35 11.43 5.23 1.55
C ILE A 35 10.74 6.55 1.16
N PHE A 36 10.39 7.36 2.17
CA PHE A 36 9.77 8.67 1.99
C PHE A 36 10.58 9.58 1.07
N ASN A 37 11.91 9.64 1.24
CA ASN A 37 12.78 10.56 0.50
C ASN A 37 12.91 10.23 -0.99
N HIS A 38 12.45 9.06 -1.44
CA HIS A 38 12.52 8.67 -2.84
C HIS A 38 11.51 9.46 -3.69
N GLU A 39 11.91 9.83 -4.91
CA GLU A 39 11.09 10.68 -5.80
C GLU A 39 9.71 10.08 -6.05
N GLU A 40 9.63 8.76 -6.26
CA GLU A 40 8.35 8.07 -6.46
C GLU A 40 7.44 8.17 -5.23
N PHE A 41 7.96 8.08 -3.99
CA PHE A 41 7.13 8.29 -2.81
C PHE A 41 6.69 9.75 -2.69
N GLN A 42 7.59 10.70 -2.99
CA GLN A 42 7.26 12.13 -2.99
C GLN A 42 6.13 12.46 -3.97
N ARG A 43 6.06 11.79 -5.13
CA ARG A 43 4.91 11.92 -6.04
C ARG A 43 3.59 11.49 -5.41
N ARG A 44 3.59 10.46 -4.56
CA ARG A 44 2.37 9.97 -3.86
C ARG A 44 1.91 10.93 -2.78
N MET A 45 2.75 11.86 -2.35
CA MET A 45 2.34 12.94 -1.44
C MET A 45 1.45 13.99 -2.14
N ASN A 46 1.40 14.02 -3.47
CA ASN A 46 0.57 14.95 -4.24
C ASN A 46 -0.87 14.42 -4.34
N GLU A 47 -1.81 15.05 -3.62
CA GLU A 47 -3.22 14.65 -3.62
C GLU A 47 -3.93 14.89 -4.97
N LEU A 48 -3.41 15.77 -5.83
CA LEU A 48 -3.99 16.01 -7.15
C LEU A 48 -3.71 14.87 -8.12
N GLU A 49 -2.54 14.24 -7.99
CA GLU A 49 -2.14 13.11 -8.84
C GLU A 49 -2.60 11.79 -8.20
N PHE A 50 -2.26 11.57 -6.93
CA PHE A 50 -2.52 10.34 -6.20
C PHE A 50 -3.52 10.58 -5.07
N ALA A 51 -4.76 10.92 -5.41
CA ALA A 51 -5.85 10.95 -4.45
C ALA A 51 -6.13 9.53 -3.91
N HIS A 52 -6.32 9.43 -2.59
CA HIS A 52 -6.67 8.18 -1.92
C HIS A 52 -7.74 8.48 -0.87
N HIS A 53 -9.00 8.54 -1.32
CA HIS A 53 -10.19 9.01 -0.57
C HIS A 53 -10.26 10.54 -0.38
N ASP A 54 -11.40 11.13 -0.78
CA ASP A 54 -11.73 12.56 -0.72
C ASP A 54 -10.57 13.52 -1.06
N ASN A 55 -9.86 14.01 -0.04
CA ASN A 55 -8.87 15.09 -0.14
C ASN A 55 -7.48 14.73 0.42
N ILE A 56 -7.20 13.45 0.70
CA ILE A 56 -5.88 13.04 1.17
C ILE A 56 -5.09 12.37 0.04
N SER A 57 -3.77 12.58 0.05
CA SER A 57 -2.88 11.91 -0.86
C SER A 57 -2.63 10.46 -0.43
N LEU A 58 -2.28 9.61 -1.39
CA LEU A 58 -1.87 8.23 -1.14
C LEU A 58 -0.71 8.16 -0.15
N GLY A 59 0.24 9.10 -0.24
CA GLY A 59 1.36 9.21 0.70
C GLY A 59 0.88 9.50 2.13
N TYR A 60 -0.10 10.40 2.30
CA TYR A 60 -0.71 10.65 3.61
C TYR A 60 -1.38 9.39 4.19
N HIS A 61 -2.07 8.61 3.34
CA HIS A 61 -2.61 7.31 3.73
C HIS A 61 -1.49 6.39 4.22
N ILE A 62 -0.53 6.06 3.36
CA ILE A 62 0.59 5.16 3.66
C ILE A 62 1.35 5.56 4.95
N ILE A 63 1.62 6.85 5.17
CA ILE A 63 2.31 7.33 6.39
C ILE A 63 1.45 7.07 7.64
N SER A 64 0.14 7.28 7.55
CA SER A 64 -0.77 6.99 8.67
C SER A 64 -0.78 5.50 8.99
N ASP A 65 -0.74 4.64 7.97
CA ASP A 65 -0.66 3.19 8.13
C ASP A 65 0.64 2.72 8.75
N ALA A 66 1.76 3.34 8.38
CA ALA A 66 3.04 3.11 9.04
C ALA A 66 3.00 3.49 10.53
N ILE A 67 2.37 4.62 10.87
CA ILE A 67 2.21 5.08 12.26
C ILE A 67 1.31 4.13 13.06
N VAL A 68 0.13 3.76 12.52
CA VAL A 68 -0.77 2.83 13.23
C VAL A 68 -0.13 1.45 13.35
N THR A 69 0.59 0.99 12.33
CA THR A 69 1.38 -0.25 12.40
C THR A 69 2.38 -0.19 13.55
N TYR A 70 3.16 0.90 13.65
CA TYR A 70 4.07 1.12 14.78
C TYR A 70 3.36 1.09 16.14
N LEU A 71 2.17 1.67 16.27
CA LEU A 71 1.42 1.67 17.53
C LEU A 71 0.83 0.29 17.90
N LEU A 72 0.69 -0.61 16.93
CA LEU A 72 0.19 -1.97 17.14
C LEU A 72 1.30 -2.98 17.46
N THR A 73 2.55 -2.73 17.07
CA THR A 73 3.66 -3.69 17.25
C THR A 73 4.07 -3.90 18.72
N PRO A 74 4.11 -2.89 19.63
CA PRO A 74 4.42 -3.13 21.05
C PRO A 74 3.39 -4.02 21.74
N LYS A 75 2.11 -3.89 21.37
CA LYS A 75 1.01 -4.71 21.91
C LYS A 75 1.17 -6.21 21.57
N LYS A 76 2.05 -6.53 20.63
CA LYS A 76 2.36 -7.89 20.18
C LYS A 76 3.72 -8.39 20.67
N GLN A 77 4.45 -7.60 21.46
CA GLN A 77 5.77 -7.94 22.02
C GLN A 77 6.75 -8.42 20.92
N LEU A 78 6.68 -7.79 19.75
CA LEU A 78 7.56 -8.12 18.63
C LEU A 78 9.01 -7.73 18.91
N LYS A 79 9.94 -8.50 18.33
CA LYS A 79 11.34 -8.08 18.22
C LYS A 79 11.42 -6.83 17.33
N GLU A 80 12.41 -5.97 17.60
CA GLU A 80 12.61 -4.72 16.85
C GLU A 80 12.69 -4.95 15.33
N GLU A 81 13.38 -5.99 14.88
CA GLU A 81 13.47 -6.35 13.46
C GLU A 81 12.09 -6.65 12.84
N GLN A 82 11.21 -7.33 13.56
CA GLN A 82 9.85 -7.64 13.07
C GLN A 82 8.97 -6.39 13.03
N GLN A 83 9.13 -5.50 14.01
CA GLN A 83 8.48 -4.19 14.02
C GLN A 83 8.92 -3.35 12.81
N ILE A 84 10.22 -3.32 12.51
CA ILE A 84 10.76 -2.64 11.33
C ILE A 84 10.18 -3.22 10.05
N ILE A 85 10.13 -4.55 9.91
CA ILE A 85 9.56 -5.20 8.72
C ILE A 85 8.06 -4.89 8.56
N ALA A 86 7.28 -4.89 9.65
CA ALA A 86 5.87 -4.52 9.60
C ALA A 86 5.66 -3.08 9.10
N ILE A 87 6.50 -2.14 9.56
CA ILE A 87 6.47 -0.74 9.12
C ILE A 87 6.87 -0.61 7.64
N ILE A 88 7.87 -1.39 7.18
CA ILE A 88 8.26 -1.42 5.76
C ILE A 88 7.11 -1.94 4.90
N ILE A 89 6.41 -3.00 5.33
CA ILE A 89 5.21 -3.50 4.62
C ILE A 89 4.17 -2.38 4.51
N ALA A 90 3.92 -1.64 5.60
CA ALA A 90 2.99 -0.51 5.57
C ALA A 90 3.42 0.57 4.59
N MET A 91 4.72 0.89 4.52
CA MET A 91 5.24 1.87 3.55
C MET A 91 5.13 1.42 2.08
N PHE A 92 4.99 0.12 1.82
CA PHE A 92 4.98 -0.45 0.47
C PHE A 92 3.61 -0.86 -0.04
N HIS A 93 2.63 -1.09 0.82
CA HIS A 93 1.44 -1.87 0.47
C HIS A 93 0.63 -1.35 -0.71
N ASP A 94 0.65 -0.04 -0.88
CA ASP A 94 -0.21 0.71 -1.80
C ASP A 94 0.58 1.50 -2.84
N LEU A 95 1.84 1.14 -3.07
CA LEU A 95 2.74 1.80 -4.01
C LEU A 95 2.40 1.51 -5.49
N TYR A 96 1.16 1.74 -5.91
CA TYR A 96 0.75 1.66 -7.31
C TYR A 96 1.29 2.86 -8.13
N GLU A 97 1.47 2.65 -9.43
CA GLU A 97 2.10 3.66 -10.32
C GLU A 97 1.14 4.62 -11.00
N ARG A 98 -0.13 4.25 -11.09
CA ARG A 98 -1.14 5.03 -11.81
C ARG A 98 -2.30 5.37 -10.91
N PRO A 99 -2.79 6.62 -10.96
CA PRO A 99 -4.08 6.96 -10.37
C PRO A 99 -5.15 6.07 -11.00
N TRP A 100 -5.95 5.43 -10.17
CA TRP A 100 -6.90 4.40 -10.63
C TRP A 100 -8.35 4.88 -10.56
N GLN A 101 -8.67 5.79 -9.63
CA GLN A 101 -10.01 6.35 -9.46
C GLN A 101 -10.36 7.24 -10.64
N ASN A 102 -11.54 7.01 -11.24
CA ASN A 102 -12.08 7.75 -12.38
C ASN A 102 -11.13 7.83 -13.60
N SER A 103 -10.16 6.93 -13.71
CA SER A 103 -9.11 6.91 -14.75
C SER A 103 -9.59 6.49 -16.15
N GLY A 104 -10.80 5.94 -16.25
CA GLY A 104 -11.33 5.37 -17.49
C GLY A 104 -10.67 4.03 -17.90
N ILE A 105 -9.71 3.51 -17.13
CA ILE A 105 -9.05 2.23 -17.39
C ILE A 105 -10.09 1.11 -17.32
N LYS A 106 -10.22 0.36 -18.41
CA LYS A 106 -11.06 -0.84 -18.50
C LYS A 106 -10.16 -2.08 -18.46
N LYS A 107 -10.60 -3.08 -17.71
CA LYS A 107 -9.97 -4.40 -17.59
C LYS A 107 -10.99 -5.44 -18.02
N GLU A 108 -10.53 -6.51 -18.66
CA GLU A 108 -11.41 -7.56 -19.18
C GLU A 108 -12.16 -8.27 -18.06
N ARG A 109 -11.47 -8.52 -16.93
CA ARG A 109 -12.02 -9.25 -15.79
C ARG A 109 -12.19 -8.35 -14.59
N LEU A 110 -13.23 -8.62 -13.80
CA LEU A 110 -13.43 -7.98 -12.50
C LEU A 110 -12.21 -8.16 -11.59
N THR A 111 -11.64 -9.37 -11.59
CA THR A 111 -10.46 -9.75 -10.81
C THR A 111 -9.17 -9.08 -11.28
N ASN A 112 -9.15 -8.42 -12.44
CA ASN A 112 -7.99 -7.69 -12.96
C ASN A 112 -8.06 -6.18 -12.61
N ARG A 113 -9.12 -5.75 -11.93
CA ARG A 113 -9.29 -4.35 -11.51
C ARG A 113 -8.46 -4.02 -10.28
N HIS A 114 -8.25 -2.72 -10.08
CA HIS A 114 -7.36 -2.14 -9.07
C HIS A 114 -7.42 -2.86 -7.71
N GLY A 115 -8.60 -3.02 -7.10
CA GLY A 115 -8.72 -3.65 -5.78
C GLY A 115 -8.12 -5.05 -5.68
N PHE A 116 -8.04 -5.81 -6.77
CA PHE A 116 -7.48 -7.15 -6.78
C PHE A 116 -5.99 -7.18 -7.16
N VAL A 117 -5.52 -6.24 -7.98
CA VAL A 117 -4.16 -6.28 -8.56
C VAL A 117 -3.18 -5.33 -7.90
N HIS A 118 -3.64 -4.25 -7.26
CA HIS A 118 -2.72 -3.27 -6.67
C HIS A 118 -1.75 -3.86 -5.64
N PRO A 119 -2.05 -4.92 -4.84
CA PRO A 119 -1.05 -5.48 -3.94
C PRO A 119 0.13 -6.08 -4.71
N ILE A 120 -0.14 -6.64 -5.90
CA ILE A 120 0.89 -7.21 -6.78
C ILE A 120 1.70 -6.07 -7.42
N GLU A 121 1.01 -5.07 -7.97
CA GLU A 121 1.64 -3.89 -8.58
C GLU A 121 2.53 -3.15 -7.57
N ALA A 122 2.07 -3.03 -6.32
CA ALA A 122 2.78 -2.40 -5.23
C ALA A 122 4.08 -3.15 -4.87
N VAL A 123 4.08 -4.49 -4.81
CA VAL A 123 5.32 -5.27 -4.62
C VAL A 123 6.30 -5.06 -5.76
N ILE A 124 5.83 -5.12 -7.02
CA ILE A 124 6.70 -4.93 -8.19
C ILE A 124 7.38 -3.56 -8.13
N ASN A 125 6.62 -2.52 -7.82
CA ASN A 125 7.14 -1.17 -7.67
C ASN A 125 8.07 -1.03 -6.46
N ALA A 126 7.73 -1.63 -5.32
CA ALA A 126 8.58 -1.60 -4.14
C ALA A 126 9.94 -2.25 -4.40
N ASN A 127 9.98 -3.39 -5.10
CA ASN A 127 11.24 -4.03 -5.48
C ASN A 127 12.02 -3.17 -6.50
N THR A 128 11.32 -2.59 -7.48
CA THR A 128 11.95 -1.73 -8.51
C THR A 128 12.58 -0.48 -7.91
N TRP A 129 11.90 0.20 -6.97
CA TRP A 129 12.35 1.49 -6.41
C TRP A 129 13.23 1.33 -5.17
N TYR A 130 13.06 0.23 -4.43
CA TYR A 130 13.79 -0.01 -3.18
C TYR A 130 14.40 -1.42 -3.12
N PRO A 131 15.23 -1.82 -4.10
CA PRO A 131 15.73 -3.19 -4.21
C PRO A 131 16.48 -3.67 -2.95
N LYS A 132 17.15 -2.75 -2.23
CA LYS A 132 17.88 -3.05 -0.98
C LYS A 132 17.04 -3.74 0.10
N TYR A 133 15.71 -3.53 0.13
CA TYR A 133 14.84 -4.18 1.12
C TYR A 133 14.54 -5.64 0.78
N PHE A 134 14.93 -6.10 -0.41
CA PHE A 134 14.65 -7.42 -0.96
C PHE A 134 15.91 -8.29 -1.14
N GLU A 135 17.07 -7.86 -0.62
CA GLU A 135 18.32 -8.63 -0.71
C GLU A 135 18.31 -9.90 0.15
N SER A 136 17.58 -9.90 1.26
CA SER A 136 17.45 -11.07 2.14
C SER A 136 16.25 -11.94 1.78
N ASP A 137 16.49 -13.21 1.48
CA ASP A 137 15.46 -14.21 1.16
C ASP A 137 14.27 -14.20 2.11
N LEU A 138 14.55 -14.21 3.41
CA LEU A 138 13.53 -14.25 4.44
C LEU A 138 12.75 -12.93 4.49
N LYS A 139 13.44 -11.79 4.45
CA LYS A 139 12.80 -10.47 4.47
C LYS A 139 11.92 -10.26 3.24
N SER A 140 12.43 -10.60 2.06
CA SER A 140 11.68 -10.56 0.80
C SER A 140 10.40 -11.37 0.90
N LYS A 141 10.49 -12.60 1.41
CA LYS A 141 9.30 -13.45 1.56
C LYS A 141 8.26 -12.86 2.52
N ILE A 142 8.69 -12.26 3.63
CA ILE A 142 7.80 -11.63 4.60
C ILE A 142 7.15 -10.37 4.01
N ILE A 143 7.95 -9.50 3.38
CA ILE A 143 7.48 -8.25 2.78
C ILE A 143 6.49 -8.52 1.65
N ILE A 144 6.84 -9.42 0.72
CA ILE A 144 6.01 -9.76 -0.44
C ILE A 144 4.67 -10.35 0.00
N ASP A 145 4.68 -11.33 0.91
CA ASP A 145 3.44 -11.93 1.43
C ASP A 145 2.61 -10.93 2.26
N GLY A 146 3.27 -10.08 3.04
CA GLY A 146 2.61 -9.05 3.83
C GLY A 146 1.89 -8.01 2.98
N VAL A 147 2.55 -7.51 1.93
CA VAL A 147 1.94 -6.57 0.98
C VAL A 147 0.84 -7.26 0.18
N ILE A 148 1.08 -8.44 -0.39
CA ILE A 148 0.09 -9.10 -1.27
C ILE A 148 -1.25 -9.36 -0.58
N HIS A 149 -1.23 -9.70 0.71
CA HIS A 149 -2.43 -10.09 1.47
C HIS A 149 -2.92 -9.02 2.45
N HIS A 150 -2.46 -7.77 2.32
CA HIS A 150 -2.79 -6.71 3.28
C HIS A 150 -4.30 -6.41 3.34
N MET A 151 -5.02 -6.51 2.21
CA MET A 151 -6.44 -6.21 2.17
C MET A 151 -7.36 -7.31 2.72
N TYR A 152 -6.84 -8.45 3.20
CA TYR A 152 -7.67 -9.55 3.70
C TYR A 152 -8.74 -9.03 4.68
N PRO A 153 -10.05 -9.34 4.52
CA PRO A 153 -10.61 -10.43 3.72
C PRO A 153 -10.93 -10.10 2.26
N PHE A 154 -10.58 -8.92 1.73
CA PHE A 154 -10.67 -8.69 0.30
C PHE A 154 -9.60 -9.52 -0.44
N PRO A 155 -9.96 -10.26 -1.50
CA PRO A 155 -9.04 -11.18 -2.15
C PRO A 155 -8.09 -10.48 -3.14
N VAL A 156 -6.94 -11.11 -3.37
CA VAL A 156 -5.95 -10.67 -4.38
C VAL A 156 -6.13 -11.46 -5.67
N ARG A 157 -5.77 -10.87 -6.82
CA ARG A 157 -5.70 -11.60 -8.10
C ARG A 157 -4.67 -12.73 -7.98
N ALA A 158 -5.03 -13.94 -8.40
CA ALA A 158 -4.05 -15.02 -8.56
C ALA A 158 -3.24 -14.82 -9.84
N LEU A 159 -1.91 -14.83 -9.81
CA LEU A 159 -1.12 -14.89 -11.06
C LEU A 159 -1.13 -16.32 -11.59
N ASP A 160 -2.20 -16.65 -12.33
CA ASP A 160 -2.40 -17.93 -12.98
C ASP A 160 -2.09 -17.85 -14.49
N THR A 161 -2.55 -18.83 -15.26
CA THR A 161 -2.31 -18.91 -16.71
C THR A 161 -3.09 -17.87 -17.52
N THR A 162 -3.91 -17.02 -16.89
CA THR A 162 -4.68 -15.99 -17.57
C THR A 162 -4.11 -14.60 -17.29
N PRO A 163 -4.12 -13.67 -18.27
CA PRO A 163 -3.57 -12.33 -18.08
C PRO A 163 -4.17 -11.61 -16.87
N ALA A 164 -3.31 -11.06 -16.01
CA ALA A 164 -3.72 -10.24 -14.87
C ALA A 164 -3.87 -8.75 -15.24
N GLU A 165 -3.43 -8.37 -16.44
CA GLU A 165 -3.47 -6.99 -16.95
C GLU A 165 -2.81 -5.99 -15.99
N LEU A 166 -1.65 -6.33 -15.42
CA LEU A 166 -0.92 -5.44 -14.50
C LEU A 166 -0.46 -4.18 -15.24
N ASN A 167 -0.64 -3.01 -14.64
CA ASN A 167 -0.23 -1.73 -15.24
C ASN A 167 1.29 -1.64 -15.39
N ASN A 168 2.03 -2.34 -14.51
CA ASN A 168 3.49 -2.43 -14.50
C ASN A 168 4.01 -3.81 -14.91
N GLU A 169 3.28 -4.54 -15.75
CA GLU A 169 3.65 -5.90 -16.22
C GLU A 169 5.08 -5.97 -16.80
N LYS A 170 5.51 -4.97 -17.55
CA LYS A 170 6.90 -4.92 -18.06
C LYS A 170 7.94 -4.95 -16.94
N LYS A 171 7.68 -4.28 -15.81
CA LYS A 171 8.59 -4.28 -14.66
C LYS A 171 8.63 -5.66 -13.99
N PHE A 172 7.51 -6.38 -13.95
CA PHE A 172 7.46 -7.74 -13.40
C PHE A 172 8.45 -8.67 -14.08
N TYR A 173 8.51 -8.65 -15.41
CA TYR A 173 9.43 -9.49 -16.19
C TYR A 173 10.90 -9.07 -16.10
N LEU A 174 11.18 -7.86 -15.58
CA LEU A 174 12.54 -7.38 -15.33
C LEU A 174 13.04 -7.71 -13.90
N LEU A 175 12.16 -8.18 -13.01
CA LEU A 175 12.58 -8.59 -11.67
C LEU A 175 13.39 -9.88 -11.71
N ASP A 176 14.23 -10.11 -10.70
CA ASP A 176 14.90 -11.40 -10.54
C ASP A 176 13.87 -12.54 -10.48
N ASN A 177 14.19 -13.68 -11.12
CA ASN A 177 13.33 -14.87 -11.14
C ASN A 177 12.87 -15.30 -9.75
N LYS A 178 13.73 -15.11 -8.74
CA LYS A 178 13.41 -15.38 -7.34
C LYS A 178 12.24 -14.52 -6.85
N ILE A 179 12.26 -13.23 -7.12
CA ILE A 179 11.21 -12.28 -6.72
C ILE A 179 9.92 -12.58 -7.48
N GLN A 180 10.01 -12.83 -8.79
CA GLN A 180 8.84 -13.25 -9.59
C GLN A 180 8.17 -14.49 -8.99
N ASN A 181 8.95 -15.52 -8.65
CA ASN A 181 8.46 -16.75 -8.04
C ASN A 181 7.84 -16.53 -6.65
N LEU A 182 8.39 -15.63 -5.84
CA LEU A 182 7.81 -15.28 -4.53
C LEU A 182 6.45 -14.57 -4.68
N ILE A 183 6.33 -13.65 -5.65
CA ILE A 183 5.06 -12.98 -5.96
C ILE A 183 4.03 -14.01 -6.44
N ILE A 184 4.36 -14.81 -7.46
CA ILE A 184 3.47 -15.83 -8.02
C ILE A 184 3.02 -16.79 -6.91
N SER A 185 3.96 -17.41 -6.20
CA SER A 185 3.63 -18.39 -5.15
C SER A 185 2.78 -17.78 -4.02
N SER A 186 3.00 -16.52 -3.67
CA SER A 186 2.16 -15.82 -2.69
C SER A 186 0.73 -15.64 -3.18
N THR A 187 0.53 -15.24 -4.45
CA THR A 187 -0.82 -15.06 -5.05
C THR A 187 -1.55 -16.36 -5.35
N LEU A 188 -0.86 -17.50 -5.35
CA LEU A 188 -1.46 -18.83 -5.57
C LEU A 188 -1.86 -19.53 -4.26
N ARG A 189 -1.53 -18.96 -3.10
CA ARG A 189 -1.98 -19.48 -1.80
C ARG A 189 -3.49 -19.42 -1.70
N SER A 190 -4.13 -20.51 -1.26
CA SER A 190 -5.59 -20.57 -1.09
C SER A 190 -6.37 -20.04 -2.31
N LYS A 191 -5.87 -20.34 -3.52
CA LYS A 191 -6.48 -19.91 -4.78
C LYS A 191 -7.86 -20.54 -4.95
N ILE A 192 -8.86 -19.71 -5.28
CA ILE A 192 -10.21 -20.10 -5.66
C ILE A 192 -10.53 -19.39 -6.98
N GLY A 193 -10.64 -20.15 -8.07
CA GLY A 193 -10.79 -19.57 -9.40
C GLY A 193 -9.62 -18.64 -9.75
N HIS A 194 -9.91 -17.36 -10.01
CA HIS A 194 -8.91 -16.35 -10.40
C HIS A 194 -8.40 -15.50 -9.24
N ILE A 195 -8.73 -15.83 -8.00
CA ILE A 195 -8.36 -15.04 -6.82
C ILE A 195 -7.69 -15.90 -5.75
N SER A 196 -6.94 -15.25 -4.86
CA SER A 196 -6.43 -15.82 -3.62
C SER A 196 -7.12 -15.16 -2.44
N LEU A 197 -7.65 -15.98 -1.53
CA LEU A 197 -8.33 -15.53 -0.32
C LEU A 197 -7.63 -16.13 0.90
N CYS A 198 -6.66 -15.40 1.43
CA CYS A 198 -6.01 -15.76 2.69
C CYS A 198 -5.41 -14.54 3.39
N GLN A 199 -5.16 -14.68 4.69
CA GLN A 199 -4.32 -13.74 5.43
C GLN A 199 -2.86 -13.89 5.04
N SER A 200 -2.05 -12.87 5.32
CA SER A 200 -0.60 -13.01 5.33
C SER A 200 -0.19 -14.18 6.22
N LYS A 201 0.78 -14.98 5.73
CA LYS A 201 1.41 -16.06 6.48
C LYS A 201 2.12 -15.51 7.73
N TYR A 202 2.66 -14.30 7.63
CA TYR A 202 3.53 -13.69 8.63
C TYR A 202 2.77 -12.70 9.53
N LEU A 203 3.23 -12.55 10.77
CA LEU A 203 2.56 -11.72 11.76
C LEU A 203 2.65 -10.23 11.40
N GLU A 204 3.78 -9.82 10.81
CA GLU A 204 4.08 -8.48 10.33
C GLU A 204 3.01 -8.00 9.33
N GLY A 205 2.70 -8.83 8.32
CA GLY A 205 1.64 -8.56 7.35
C GLY A 205 0.24 -8.55 7.95
N ARG A 206 -0.05 -9.41 8.94
CA ARG A 206 -1.35 -9.38 9.65
C ARG A 206 -1.54 -8.14 10.50
N ILE A 207 -0.47 -7.62 11.11
CA ILE A 207 -0.52 -6.36 11.87
C ILE A 207 -0.77 -5.20 10.93
N MET A 208 -0.03 -5.12 9.82
CA MET A 208 -0.21 -4.07 8.83
C MET A 208 -1.62 -4.13 8.20
N SER A 209 -2.13 -5.32 7.87
CA SER A 209 -3.52 -5.53 7.43
C SER A 209 -4.57 -5.05 8.45
N LYS A 210 -4.25 -5.08 9.75
CA LYS A 210 -5.11 -4.53 10.80
C LYS A 210 -4.98 -3.00 10.89
N ALA A 211 -3.77 -2.47 10.71
CA ALA A 211 -3.50 -1.05 10.71
C ALA A 211 -4.25 -0.35 9.57
N ASP A 212 -4.15 -0.88 8.35
CA ASP A 212 -4.88 -0.43 7.16
C ASP A 212 -6.36 -0.26 7.43
N LYS A 213 -7.02 -1.32 7.88
CA LYS A 213 -8.44 -1.26 8.27
C LYS A 213 -8.74 -0.20 9.34
N ILE A 214 -7.86 -0.03 10.33
CA ILE A 214 -8.06 0.99 11.38
C ILE A 214 -7.94 2.39 10.78
N VAL A 215 -6.96 2.64 9.93
CA VAL A 215 -6.78 3.92 9.25
C VAL A 215 -7.94 4.21 8.31
N SER A 216 -8.37 3.23 7.51
CA SER A 216 -9.57 3.36 6.68
C SER A 216 -10.80 3.61 7.56
N ILE A 217 -10.99 2.97 8.71
CA ILE A 217 -12.15 3.24 9.59
C ILE A 217 -12.08 4.63 10.27
N ILE A 218 -10.89 5.06 10.69
CA ILE A 218 -10.70 6.37 11.35
C ILE A 218 -10.90 7.51 10.34
N LYS A 219 -10.50 7.30 9.08
CA LYS A 219 -10.61 8.30 8.00
C LYS A 219 -11.95 8.19 7.25
N ASP A 220 -12.47 6.97 7.10
CA ASP A 220 -13.74 6.63 6.48
C ASP A 220 -14.72 6.08 7.53
N LEU A 221 -15.70 6.90 7.92
CA LEU A 221 -16.97 6.38 8.40
C LEU A 221 -17.61 5.58 7.26
N LYS A 222 -17.40 4.25 7.25
CA LYS A 222 -18.11 3.22 6.46
C LYS A 222 -18.95 3.77 5.29
N SER A 223 -18.33 4.19 4.19
CA SER A 223 -19.12 4.43 2.99
C SER A 223 -19.01 3.22 2.08
N PHE A 224 -20.15 2.62 1.76
CA PHE A 224 -20.30 1.65 0.67
C PHE A 224 -19.59 2.10 -0.62
N ASN A 225 -19.40 3.41 -0.79
CA ASN A 225 -18.71 4.04 -1.90
C ASN A 225 -17.21 3.73 -1.96
N GLY A 226 -16.50 3.55 -0.83
CA GLY A 226 -15.08 3.19 -0.81
C GLY A 226 -14.84 1.79 -1.39
N LEU A 227 -15.57 0.79 -0.88
CA LEU A 227 -15.53 -0.58 -1.40
C LEU A 227 -16.01 -0.64 -2.87
N LYS A 228 -17.06 0.10 -3.20
CA LYS A 228 -17.53 0.24 -4.59
C LYS A 228 -16.44 0.87 -5.46
N ALA A 229 -15.70 1.86 -4.99
CA ALA A 229 -14.59 2.43 -5.73
C ALA A 229 -13.54 1.36 -6.01
N CYS A 230 -13.04 0.63 -4.99
CA CYS A 230 -12.02 -0.41 -5.18
C CYS A 230 -12.39 -1.46 -6.26
N ILE A 231 -13.68 -1.79 -6.37
CA ILE A 231 -14.20 -2.75 -7.34
C ILE A 231 -14.50 -2.12 -8.72
N THR A 232 -15.01 -0.89 -8.76
CA THR A 232 -15.55 -0.29 -9.99
C THR A 232 -14.64 0.77 -10.62
N GLY A 233 -13.64 1.23 -9.88
CA GLY A 233 -12.82 2.40 -10.24
C GLY A 233 -13.57 3.73 -10.11
N LYS A 234 -14.87 3.74 -9.78
CA LYS A 234 -15.69 4.96 -9.76
C LYS A 234 -15.80 5.51 -8.34
N ASN A 235 -15.32 6.74 -8.13
CA ASN A 235 -15.46 7.47 -6.89
C ASN A 235 -16.25 8.78 -7.10
N PRO A 236 -17.53 8.85 -6.67
CA PRO A 236 -18.35 10.05 -6.87
C PRO A 236 -17.90 11.25 -6.02
N ASN A 237 -17.14 11.02 -4.94
CA ASN A 237 -16.67 12.10 -4.08
C ASN A 237 -15.63 12.97 -4.80
N LEU A 238 -14.76 12.37 -5.61
CA LEU A 238 -13.78 13.10 -6.42
C LEU A 238 -14.43 13.92 -7.55
N ASP A 239 -15.50 13.41 -8.15
CA ASP A 239 -16.26 14.13 -9.18
C ASP A 239 -16.95 15.38 -8.61
N SER A 240 -17.36 15.33 -7.34
CA SER A 240 -17.96 16.48 -6.65
C SER A 240 -16.91 17.53 -6.25
N PHE A 241 -15.69 17.08 -5.94
CA PHE A 241 -14.59 17.93 -5.51
C PHE A 241 -13.97 18.71 -6.68
N SER A 242 -13.75 18.06 -7.83
CA SER A 242 -13.27 18.74 -9.04
C SER A 242 -14.21 19.88 -9.47
N ARG A 243 -15.54 19.67 -9.36
CA ARG A 243 -16.57 20.69 -9.67
C ARG A 243 -16.62 21.87 -8.70
N LYS A 244 -16.15 21.72 -7.44
CA LYS A 244 -16.12 22.80 -6.43
C LYS A 244 -14.93 23.73 -6.57
N ARG A 245 -13.84 23.30 -7.22
CA ARG A 245 -12.62 24.11 -7.47
C ARG A 245 -12.62 24.83 -8.81
N SER A 246 -13.48 24.43 -9.75
CA SER A 246 -13.68 25.10 -11.05
C SER A 246 -14.75 26.20 -11.01
N LYS A 247 -15.23 26.56 -9.81
CA LYS A 247 -16.07 27.71 -9.51
C LYS A 247 -15.29 28.64 -8.61
#